data_AF-A0A4Q3M682-F1
#
_entry.id   AF-A0A4Q3M682-F1
#
_cell.length_a   1.000
_cell.length_b   1.000
_cell.length_c   1.000
_cell.angle_alpha   90.00
_cell.angle_beta   90.00
_cell.angle_gamma   90.00
#
_symmetry.space_group_name_H-M   'P 1'
#
loop_
_entity.id
_entity.type
_entity.pdbx_description
1 polymer ?
#
loop_
_entity_poly.entity_id
_entity_poly.type
_entity_poly.pdbx_seq_one_letter_code
_entity_poly.pdbx_strand_id
1 'polypeptide(L)' 'AYSAQAFKLGWNRLKVKARKEGALGANFTFHDLRSFYVTQYKSRHGALPELHADPATTARIYDSSKVVKRKSL' A
#
# COMPACT_ATOMS: atom_id res chain seq x y z
N ALA A 1 2.17 -21.72 12.05
CA ALA A 1 1.52 -20.45 12.45
C ALA A 1 1.93 -19.35 11.49
N TYR A 2 1.01 -18.44 11.14
CA TYR A 2 1.36 -17.26 10.34
C TYR A 2 2.22 -16.29 11.16
N SER A 3 3.32 -15.80 10.59
CA SER A 3 4.23 -14.86 11.25
C SER A 3 4.59 -13.71 10.31
N ALA A 4 4.99 -12.56 10.87
CA ALA A 4 5.45 -11.42 10.09
C ALA A 4 6.63 -11.79 9.16
N GLN A 5 7.51 -12.68 9.62
CA GLN A 5 8.63 -13.17 8.82
C GLN A 5 8.16 -14.06 7.66
N ALA A 6 7.23 -14.98 7.92
CA ALA A 6 6.65 -15.84 6.89
C ALA A 6 5.92 -15.02 5.81
N PHE A 7 5.18 -13.99 6.23
CA PHE A 7 4.56 -13.04 5.32
C PHE A 7 5.59 -12.30 4.47
N LYS A 8 6.63 -11.71 5.08
CA LYS A 8 7.67 -10.96 4.37
C LYS A 8 8.38 -11.84 3.33
N LEU A 9 8.64 -13.10 3.65
CA LEU A 9 9.23 -14.06 2.73
C LEU A 9 8.31 -14.37 1.55
N GLY A 10 7.04 -14.69 1.82
CA GLY A 10 6.04 -14.96 0.78
C GLY A 10 5.83 -13.76 -0.14
N TRP A 11 5.74 -12.58 0.44
CA TRP A 11 5.65 -11.32 -0.28
C TRP A 11 6.81 -11.11 -1.25
N ASN A 12 8.05 -11.27 -0.78
CA ASN A 12 9.23 -11.10 -1.63
C ASN A 12 9.23 -12.09 -2.80
N ARG A 13 8.85 -13.35 -2.57
CA ARG A 13 8.72 -14.36 -3.63
C ARG A 13 7.70 -13.95 -4.69
N LEU A 14 6.52 -13.47 -4.26
CA LEU A 14 5.48 -13.00 -5.17
C LEU A 14 5.92 -11.79 -5.99
N LYS A 15 6.60 -10.80 -5.38
CA LYS A 15 7.11 -9.64 -6.12
C LYS A 15 8.15 -10.03 -7.18
N VAL A 16 9.06 -10.94 -6.84
CA VAL A 16 10.08 -11.43 -7.80
C VAL A 16 9.38 -12.12 -8.97
N LYS A 17 8.39 -12.98 -8.69
CA LYS A 17 7.60 -13.64 -9.74
C LYS A 17 6.87 -12.62 -10.62
N ALA A 18 6.14 -11.68 -10.02
CA ALA A 18 5.40 -10.65 -10.77
C ALA A 18 6.32 -9.74 -11.60
N ARG A 19 7.52 -9.44 -11.12
CA ARG A 19 8.53 -8.72 -11.90
C ARG A 19 9.02 -9.55 -13.09
N LYS A 20 9.29 -10.84 -12.89
CA LYS A 20 9.70 -11.75 -13.97
C LYS A 20 8.63 -11.88 -15.06
N GLU A 21 7.36 -11.85 -14.66
CA GLU A 21 6.19 -11.90 -15.56
C GLU A 21 5.85 -10.54 -16.21
N GLY A 22 6.60 -9.47 -15.90
CA GLY A 22 6.34 -8.14 -16.45
C GLY A 22 5.07 -7.46 -15.89
N ALA A 23 4.44 -8.05 -14.87
CA ALA A 23 3.21 -7.52 -14.27
C ALA A 23 3.44 -6.26 -13.41
N LEU A 24 4.69 -5.97 -13.05
CA LEU A 24 5.06 -4.78 -12.28
C LEU A 24 5.76 -3.76 -13.19
N GLY A 25 5.08 -2.65 -13.50
CA GLY A 25 5.65 -1.54 -14.28
C GLY A 25 6.64 -0.65 -13.50
N ALA A 26 6.71 -0.77 -12.18
CA ALA A 26 7.62 -0.04 -11.32
C ALA A 26 7.99 -0.84 -10.06
N ASN A 27 8.99 -0.37 -9.32
CA ASN A 27 9.33 -0.94 -8.02
C ASN A 27 8.17 -0.73 -7.04
N PHE A 28 7.64 -1.84 -6.53
CA PHE A 28 6.57 -1.87 -5.54
C PHE A 28 7.11 -2.26 -4.15
N THR A 29 6.87 -1.42 -3.15
CA THR A 29 7.35 -1.56 -1.77
C THR A 29 6.20 -1.81 -0.80
N PHE A 30 6.52 -2.14 0.46
CA PHE A 30 5.50 -2.24 1.51
C PHE A 30 4.86 -0.89 1.84
N HIS A 31 5.59 0.22 1.68
CA HIS A 31 5.02 1.55 1.86
C HIS A 31 3.95 1.83 0.80
N ASP A 32 4.14 1.38 -0.43
CA ASP A 32 3.13 1.51 -1.49
C ASP A 32 1.86 0.71 -1.17
N LEU A 33 2.02 -0.51 -0.63
CA LEU A 33 0.89 -1.32 -0.18
C LEU A 33 0.13 -0.65 0.96
N ARG A 34 0.85 -0.09 1.94
CA ARG A 34 0.24 0.65 3.05
C ARG A 34 -0.52 1.88 2.55
N SER A 35 0.06 2.64 1.63
CA SER A 35 -0.59 3.81 1.01
C SER A 35 -1.83 3.44 0.22
N PHE A 36 -1.79 2.34 -0.53
CA PHE A 36 -2.97 1.83 -1.24
C PHE A 36 -4.08 1.44 -0.26
N TYR A 37 -3.75 0.69 0.80
CA TYR A 37 -4.71 0.29 1.83
C TYR A 37 -5.38 1.52 2.46
N VAL A 38 -4.60 2.52 2.86
CA VAL A 38 -5.14 3.75 3.48
C VAL A 38 -6.06 4.50 2.52
N THR A 39 -5.65 4.64 1.26
CA THR A 39 -6.46 5.30 0.23
C THR A 39 -7.80 4.58 0.03
N GLN A 40 -7.77 3.24 -0.06
CA GLN A 40 -8.98 2.42 -0.20
C GLN A 40 -9.86 2.48 1.04
N TYR A 41 -9.27 2.46 2.23
CA TYR A 41 -10.01 2.56 3.49
C TYR A 41 -10.72 3.92 3.60
N LYS A 42 -10.02 5.04 3.34
CA LYS A 42 -10.62 6.38 3.32
C LYS A 42 -11.75 6.49 2.31
N SER A 43 -11.57 5.92 1.12
CA SER A 43 -12.61 5.88 0.09
C SER A 43 -13.88 5.13 0.54
N ARG A 44 -13.73 4.02 1.27
CA ARG A 44 -14.86 3.17 1.70
C ARG A 44 -15.53 3.67 2.99
N HIS A 45 -14.75 4.22 3.91
CA HIS A 45 -15.20 4.55 5.27
C HIS A 45 -15.29 6.05 5.56
N GLY A 46 -14.83 6.91 4.64
CA GLY A 46 -14.82 8.37 4.80
C GLY A 46 -13.76 8.91 5.76
N ALA A 47 -13.06 8.03 6.50
CA ALA A 47 -12.04 8.38 7.48
C ALA A 47 -10.73 7.60 7.24
N LEU A 48 -9.61 8.12 7.75
CA LEU A 48 -8.34 7.40 7.71
C LEU A 48 -8.33 6.26 8.74
N PRO A 49 -7.72 5.11 8.44
CA PRO A 49 -7.55 4.04 9.42
C PRO A 49 -6.49 4.43 10.46
N GLU A 50 -6.70 4.03 11.71
CA GLU A 50 -5.75 4.25 12.81
C GLU A 50 -4.58 3.27 12.70
N LEU A 51 -3.56 3.63 11.92
CA LEU A 51 -2.41 2.75 11.61
C LEU A 51 -1.11 3.13 12.33
N HIS A 52 -1.11 4.26 13.02
CA HIS A 52 0.03 4.77 13.76
C HIS A 52 -0.39 4.99 15.21
N ALA A 53 0.54 4.77 16.14
CA ALA A 53 0.34 5.11 17.55
C ALA A 53 0.09 6.61 17.76
N ASP A 54 0.57 7.44 16.83
CA ASP A 54 0.25 8.87 16.74
C ASP A 54 -0.67 9.13 15.53
N PRO A 55 -1.92 9.55 15.76
CA PRO A 55 -2.86 9.92 14.70
C PRO A 55 -2.37 11.06 13.79
N ALA A 56 -1.56 12.00 14.30
CA ALA A 56 -1.06 13.13 13.53
C ALA A 56 -0.10 12.68 12.40
N THR A 57 0.67 11.62 12.64
CA THR A 57 1.51 10.99 11.62
C THR A 57 0.69 10.36 10.50
N THR A 58 -0.45 9.72 10.81
CA THR A 58 -1.39 9.19 9.82
C THR A 58 -1.96 10.30 8.96
N ALA A 59 -2.45 11.38 9.59
CA ALA A 59 -3.01 12.53 8.88
C ALA A 59 -1.97 13.18 7.97
N ARG A 60 -0.76 13.47 8.47
CA ARG A 60 0.30 14.11 7.68
C ARG A 60 0.71 13.30 6.44
N ILE A 61 0.80 11.98 6.56
CA ILE A 61 1.26 11.12 5.46
C ILE A 61 0.15 10.87 4.42
N TYR A 62 -1.11 10.76 4.85
CA TYR A 62 -2.20 10.30 3.98
C TYR A 62 -3.24 11.35 3.62
N ASP A 63 -3.30 12.50 4.29
CA ASP A 63 -4.22 13.57 3.91
C ASP A 63 -3.80 14.25 2.58
N SER A 64 -2.55 14.02 2.14
CA SER A 64 -2.04 14.38 0.82
C SER A 64 -2.37 13.38 -0.30
N SER A 65 -3.21 12.36 -0.04
CA SER A 65 -3.64 11.36 -1.03
C SER A 65 -4.57 11.95 -2.10
N LYS A 66 -4.01 12.78 -2.99
CA LYS A 66 -4.68 13.24 -4.20
C LYS A 66 -4.87 12.04 -5.11
N VAL A 67 -6.09 11.49 -5.17
CA VAL A 67 -6.46 10.44 -6.12
C VAL A 67 -6.46 11.04 -7.52
N VAL A 68 -5.31 11.00 -8.20
CA VAL A 68 -5.22 11.40 -9.61
C VAL A 68 -5.76 10.24 -10.43
N LYS A 69 -7.00 10.37 -10.92
CA LYS A 69 -7.52 9.49 -11.97
C LYS A 69 -6.66 9.70 -13.21
N ARG A 70 -5.73 8.78 -13.46
CA ARG A 70 -4.97 8.76 -14.72
C ARG A 70 -5.97 8.38 -15.81
N LYS A 71 -6.40 9.35 -16.63
CA LYS A 71 -7.08 9.04 -17.88
C LYS A 71 -6.09 8.21 -18.72
N SER A 72 -6.58 7.08 -19.21
CA SER A 72 -5.87 6.18 -20.12
C SER A 72 -5.11 6.96 -21.19
N LEU A 73 -3.91 6.51 -21.54
CA LEU A 73 -3.35 6.75 -22.87
C LEU A 73 -4.19 6.01 -23.90
#